data_AF-A0A081C1L1-F1
#
_entry.id   AF-A0A081C1L1-F1
#
_cell.length_a   1.000
_cell.length_b   1.000
_cell.length_c   1.000
_cell.angle_alpha   90.00
_cell.angle_beta   90.00
_cell.angle_gamma   90.00
#
_symmetry.space_group_name_H-M   'P 1'
#
loop_
_entity.id
_entity.type
_entity.pdbx_description
1 polymer ?
#
loop_
_entity_poly.entity_id
_entity_poly.type
_entity_poly.pdbx_seq_one_letter_code
_entity_poly.pdbx_strand_id
1 'polypeptide(L)' 'MDTSAKQIVLKVEASVFSKQLGDPVRKGELLGRFAGDEVIAPCNGTIKGVSFDPVDHVFMVVIEQAS' A
#
# COMPACT_ATOMS: atom_id res chain seq x y z
N MET A 1 -9.79 -10.68 22.74
CA MET A 1 -8.73 -11.28 21.91
C MET A 1 -8.22 -10.18 21.02
N ASP A 2 -7.01 -9.69 21.29
CA ASP A 2 -6.41 -8.64 20.48
C ASP A 2 -5.68 -9.31 19.32
N THR A 3 -6.43 -9.69 18.28
CA THR A 3 -5.82 -10.06 16.99
C THR A 3 -5.44 -8.78 16.29
N SER A 4 -4.32 -8.17 16.72
CA SER A 4 -3.75 -7.03 16.02
C SER A 4 -3.37 -7.49 14.62
N ALA A 5 -4.18 -7.11 13.63
CA ALA A 5 -3.91 -7.44 12.23
C ALA A 5 -2.60 -6.78 11.81
N LYS A 6 -1.71 -7.53 11.17
CA LYS A 6 -0.40 -7.02 10.77
C LYS A 6 -0.59 -5.95 9.69
N GLN A 7 -0.16 -4.74 9.98
CA GLN A 7 -0.18 -3.63 9.03
C GLN A 7 1.20 -3.44 8.37
N ILE A 8 1.17 -3.13 7.08
CA ILE A 8 2.36 -2.83 6.28
C ILE A 8 2.15 -1.47 5.62
N VAL A 9 3.16 -0.60 5.73
CA VAL A 9 3.14 0.74 5.13
C VAL A 9 4.13 0.78 3.98
N LEU A 10 3.66 1.24 2.82
CA LEU A 10 4.46 1.39 1.59
C LEU A 10 4.40 2.84 1.11
N LYS A 11 5.49 3.31 0.48
CA LYS A 11 5.50 4.56 -0.30
C LYS A 11 5.26 4.22 -1.76
N VAL A 12 4.37 4.95 -2.42
CA VAL A 12 4.12 4.83 -3.86
C VAL A 12 3.98 6.22 -4.47
N GLU A 13 4.61 6.50 -5.60
CA GLU A 13 4.44 7.74 -6.35
C GLU A 13 2.96 8.00 -6.64
N ALA A 14 2.50 9.22 -6.33
CA ALA A 14 1.08 9.54 -6.41
C ALA A 14 0.52 9.51 -7.86
N SER A 15 1.39 9.70 -8.85
CA SER A 15 1.03 9.71 -10.27
C SER A 15 0.68 8.32 -10.84
N VAL A 16 1.09 7.23 -10.17
CA VAL A 16 0.97 5.86 -10.69
C VAL A 16 0.16 4.93 -9.79
N PHE A 17 -0.22 5.37 -8.59
CA PHE A 17 -1.04 4.58 -7.69
C PHE A 17 -2.51 4.64 -8.09
N SER A 18 -3.15 3.47 -8.29
CA SER A 18 -4.52 3.37 -8.81
C SER A 18 -5.49 2.63 -7.90
N LYS A 19 -5.10 2.29 -6.67
CA LYS A 19 -5.95 1.60 -5.69
C LYS A 19 -6.62 2.60 -4.76
N GLN A 20 -7.72 2.17 -4.15
CA GLN A 20 -8.49 2.95 -3.18
C GLN A 20 -8.68 2.18 -1.88
N LEU A 21 -9.16 2.88 -0.84
CA LEU A 21 -9.53 2.27 0.44
C LEU A 21 -10.53 1.13 0.22
N GLY A 22 -10.28 -0.01 0.87
CA GLY A 22 -11.10 -1.21 0.77
C GLY A 22 -10.75 -2.14 -0.39
N ASP A 23 -9.90 -1.71 -1.33
CA ASP A 23 -9.49 -2.58 -2.42
C ASP A 23 -8.67 -3.77 -1.90
N PRO A 24 -8.88 -4.97 -2.46
CA PRO A 24 -8.01 -6.09 -2.20
C PRO A 24 -6.66 -5.90 -2.90
N VAL A 25 -5.62 -6.42 -2.26
CA VAL A 25 -4.28 -6.58 -2.85
C VAL A 25 -3.84 -8.03 -2.75
N ARG A 26 -3.14 -8.51 -3.77
CA ARG A 26 -2.54 -9.84 -3.81
C ARG A 26 -1.02 -9.76 -3.65
N LYS A 27 -0.42 -10.73 -2.97
CA LYS A 27 1.04 -10.86 -2.91
C LYS A 27 1.61 -10.93 -4.33
N GLY A 28 2.60 -10.09 -4.63
CA GLY A 28 3.22 -9.99 -5.95
C GLY A 28 2.54 -8.99 -6.90
N GLU A 29 1.44 -8.35 -6.48
CA GLU A 29 0.77 -7.33 -7.28
C GLU A 29 1.60 -6.04 -7.34
N LEU A 30 1.76 -5.49 -8.54
CA LEU A 30 2.39 -4.18 -8.74
C LEU A 30 1.43 -3.08 -8.27
N LEU A 31 1.86 -2.31 -7.28
CA LEU A 31 1.10 -1.17 -6.74
C LEU A 31 1.52 0.16 -7.36
N GLY A 32 2.71 0.21 -7.96
CA GLY A 32 3.26 1.41 -8.59
C GLY A 32 4.78 1.44 -8.49
N ARG A 33 5.35 2.64 -8.32
CA ARG A 33 6.79 2.85 -8.20
C ARG A 33 7.14 3.79 -7.06
N PHE A 34 8.37 3.72 -6.59
CA PHE A 34 8.94 4.69 -5.66
C PHE A 34 10.44 4.82 -5.93
N ALA A 35 10.91 6.05 -6.18
CA ALA A 35 12.32 6.35 -6.47
C ALA A 35 12.89 5.52 -7.65
N GLY A 36 12.05 5.20 -8.64
CA GLY A 36 12.42 4.41 -9.80
C GLY A 36 12.24 2.89 -9.65
N ASP A 37 12.07 2.39 -8.43
CA ASP A 37 11.88 0.96 -8.15
C ASP A 37 10.40 0.56 -8.14
N GLU A 38 10.11 -0.69 -8.50
CA GLU A 38 8.75 -1.23 -8.43
C GLU A 38 8.32 -1.46 -6.98
N VAL A 39 7.10 -1.02 -6.66
CA VAL A 39 6.49 -1.27 -5.34
C VAL A 39 5.52 -2.44 -5.50
N ILE A 40 5.95 -3.60 -5.00
CA ILE A 40 5.19 -4.84 -5.08
C ILE A 40 4.52 -5.13 -3.74
N ALA A 41 3.25 -5.52 -3.77
CA ALA A 41 2.51 -5.94 -2.59
C ALA A 41 3.18 -7.16 -1.92
N PRO A 42 3.64 -7.06 -0.65
CA PRO A 42 4.38 -8.14 0.00
C PRO A 42 3.48 -9.26 0.54
N CYS A 43 2.17 -9.02 0.62
CA CYS A 43 1.18 -9.94 1.16
C CYS A 43 -0.16 -9.82 0.44
N ASN A 44 -1.04 -10.80 0.68
CA ASN A 44 -2.46 -10.64 0.42
C ASN A 44 -3.06 -9.76 1.52
N GLY A 45 -3.98 -8.87 1.18
CA GLY A 45 -4.58 -7.99 2.17
C GLY A 45 -5.58 -7.02 1.57
N THR A 46 -5.86 -5.96 2.32
CA THR A 46 -6.79 -4.90 1.94
C THR A 46 -6.16 -3.54 2.21
N ILE A 47 -6.35 -2.59 1.29
CA ILE A 47 -5.94 -1.20 1.51
C ILE A 47 -6.79 -0.59 2.62
N LYS A 48 -6.18 -0.21 3.76
CA LYS A 48 -6.84 0.44 4.90
C LYS A 48 -6.52 1.92 5.04
N GLY A 49 -5.46 2.40 4.39
CA GLY A 49 -5.03 3.78 4.47
C GLY A 49 -4.37 4.22 3.17
N VAL A 50 -4.68 5.43 2.74
CA VAL A 50 -3.98 6.15 1.69
C VAL A 50 -3.88 7.60 2.16
N SER A 51 -2.67 8.11 2.35
CA SER A 51 -2.43 9.52 2.68
C SER A 51 -1.34 10.09 1.79
N PHE A 52 -1.50 11.35 1.37
CA PHE A 52 -0.53 12.02 0.51
C PHE A 52 0.52 12.74 1.36
N ASP A 53 1.79 12.49 1.05
CA ASP A 53 2.92 13.27 1.55
C ASP A 53 3.28 14.33 0.49
N PRO A 54 3.02 15.62 0.74
CA PRO A 54 3.28 16.69 -0.22
C PRO A 54 4.77 17.04 -0.35
N VAL A 55 5.62 16.62 0.60
CA VAL A 55 7.07 16.89 0.54
C VAL A 55 7.73 15.97 -0.46
N ASP A 56 7.42 14.68 -0.37
CA ASP A 56 7.98 13.65 -1.24
C ASP A 56 7.12 13.38 -2.49
N HIS A 57 5.92 13.97 -2.59
CA HIS A 57 4.93 13.72 -3.64
C HIS A 57 4.54 12.23 -3.80
N VAL A 58 4.40 11.53 -2.67
CA VAL A 58 4.04 10.10 -2.63
C VAL A 58 2.75 9.86 -1.84
N PHE A 59 2.09 8.74 -2.12
CA PHE A 59 1.11 8.15 -1.22
C PHE A 59 1.79 7.19 -0.23
N MET A 60 1.44 7.36 1.04
CA MET A 60 1.64 6.38 2.09
C MET A 60 0.44 5.43 2.09
N VAL A 61 0.68 4.17 1.73
CA VAL A 61 -0.35 3.14 1.55
C VAL A 61 -0.24 2.15 2.70
N VAL A 62 -1.35 1.94 3.43
CA VAL A 62 -1.44 0.97 4.53
C VAL A 62 -2.20 -0.25 4.04
N ILE A 63 -1.56 -1.41 4.10
CA ILE A 63 -2.16 -2.72 3.82
C ILE A 63 -2.36 -3.44 5.14
N GLU A 64 -3.60 -3.85 5.42
CA GLU A 64 -3.89 -4.83 6.46
C GLU A 64 -3.75 -6.23 5.85
N GLN A 65 -2.78 -6.99 6.35
CA GLN A 65 -2.50 -8.34 5.88
C GLN A 65 -3.66 -9.28 6.23
N ALA A 66 -4.08 -10.10 5.27
CA ALA A 66 -5.01 -11.19 5.52
C ALA A 66 -4.36 -12.27 6.41
N SER A 67 -5.05 -12.67 7.47
CA SER A 67 -4.65 -13.74 8.40
C SER A 67 -4.64 -15.12 7.75
#